data_AF-A0A2E5EYZ5-F1
#
_entry.id   AF-A0A2E5EYZ5-F1
#
_cell.length_a   1.000
_cell.length_b   1.000
_cell.length_c   1.000
_cell.angle_alpha   90.00
_cell.angle_beta   90.00
_cell.angle_gamma   90.00
#
_symmetry.space_group_name_H-M   'P 1'
#
loop_
_entity.id
_entity.type
_entity.pdbx_description
1 polymer ?
#
loop_
_entity_poly.entity_id
_entity_poly.type
_entity_poly.pdbx_seq_one_letter_code
_entity_poly.pdbx_strand_id
1 'polypeptide(L)' 'MLTDPIVLYTHPDCSYSDALKDELDELTVGYEEIDLALNPEMWEKVEELTGGERITPVMVTAGNVEVGFHGVG' A
#
# COMPACT_ATOMS: atom_id res chain seq x y z
N MET A 1 -15.78 6.26 -16.36
CA MET A 1 -14.78 6.98 -15.55
C MET A 1 -13.68 5.96 -15.29
N LEU A 2 -12.46 6.20 -15.77
CA LEU A 2 -11.33 5.33 -15.49
C LEU A 2 -10.81 5.79 -14.13
N THR A 3 -11.19 5.10 -13.06
CA THR A 3 -10.51 5.22 -11.78
C THR A 3 -9.10 4.72 -11.99
N ASP A 4 -8.09 5.55 -11.69
CA ASP A 4 -6.71 5.12 -11.76
C ASP A 4 -6.49 3.90 -10.86
N PRO A 5 -5.75 2.88 -11.31
CA PRO A 5 -5.53 1.67 -10.51
C PRO A 5 -4.78 2.06 -9.24
N ILE A 6 -5.35 1.67 -8.10
CA ILE A 6 -4.72 1.82 -6.78
C ILE A 6 -4.05 0.49 -6.46
N VAL A 7 -2.76 0.52 -6.14
CA VAL A 7 -2.03 -0.64 -5.64
C VAL A 7 -1.67 -0.40 -4.19
N LEU A 8 -2.02 -1.34 -3.32
CA LEU A 8 -1.78 -1.27 -1.89
C LEU A 8 -0.85 -2.42 -1.47
N TYR A 9 0.35 -2.08 -1.04
CA TYR A 9 1.31 -3.00 -0.46
C TYR A 9 1.05 -3.13 1.04
N THR A 10 0.71 -4.34 1.47
CA THR A 10 0.33 -4.66 2.84
C THR A 10 1.27 -5.70 3.43
N HIS A 11 1.29 -5.77 4.76
CA HIS A 11 1.96 -6.84 5.48
C HIS A 11 1.10 -7.32 6.65
N PRO A 12 0.92 -8.63 6.87
CA PRO A 12 0.06 -9.16 7.94
C PRO A 12 0.54 -8.80 9.36
N ASP A 13 1.83 -8.49 9.53
CA ASP A 13 2.38 -8.02 10.80
C ASP A 13 2.19 -6.50 11.04
N CYS A 14 1.48 -5.78 10.15
CA CYS A 14 1.30 -4.33 10.22
C CYS A 14 -0.17 -3.92 10.41
N SER A 15 -0.52 -3.49 11.63
CA SER A 15 -1.88 -3.03 11.97
C SER A 15 -2.33 -1.79 11.18
N TYR A 16 -1.41 -0.99 10.65
CA TYR A 16 -1.74 0.16 9.80
C TYR A 16 -2.23 -0.28 8.42
N SER A 17 -1.79 -1.45 7.94
CA SER A 17 -2.30 -2.01 6.68
C SER A 17 -3.78 -2.33 6.80
N ASP A 18 -4.21 -2.93 7.91
CA ASP A 18 -5.61 -3.22 8.17
C ASP A 18 -6.45 -1.94 8.24
N ALA A 19 -5.98 -0.92 8.97
CA ALA A 19 -6.68 0.35 9.08
C ALA A 19 -6.88 1.06 7.73
N LEU A 20 -5.85 1.06 6.86
CA LEU A 20 -5.95 1.65 5.53
C LEU A 20 -6.91 0.88 4.62
N LYS A 21 -6.91 -0.45 4.71
CA LYS A 21 -7.86 -1.29 3.96
C LYS A 21 -9.30 -1.01 4.38
N ASP A 22 -9.56 -0.95 5.68
CA ASP A 22 -10.88 -0.65 6.22
C ASP A 22 -11.38 0.72 5.71
N GLU A 23 -10.53 1.74 5.70
CA GLU A 23 -10.88 3.07 5.15
C GLU A 23 -11.18 3.01 3.65
N LEU A 24 -10.36 2.32 2.86
CA LEU A 24 -10.59 2.17 1.42
C LEU A 24 -11.89 1.41 1.12
N ASP A 25 -12.18 0.37 1.90
CA ASP A 25 -13.40 -0.42 1.82
C ASP A 25 -14.63 0.44 2.19
N GLU A 26 -14.56 1.24 3.26
CA GLU A 26 -15.60 2.20 3.65
C GLU A 26 -15.86 3.25 2.57
N LEU A 27 -14.81 3.73 1.92
CA LEU A 27 -14.89 4.68 0.80
C LEU A 27 -15.33 4.01 -0.52
N THR A 28 -15.50 2.68 -0.54
CA THR A 28 -15.80 1.88 -1.74
C THR A 28 -14.79 2.14 -2.87
N VAL A 29 -13.53 2.29 -2.48
CA VAL A 29 -12.41 2.52 -3.40
C VAL A 29 -11.87 1.15 -3.79
N GLY A 30 -11.82 0.87 -5.10
CA GLY A 30 -11.21 -0.36 -5.60
C GLY A 30 -9.69 -0.25 -5.60
N TYR A 31 -9.01 -1.19 -4.94
CA TYR A 31 -7.56 -1.31 -4.93
C TYR A 31 -7.11 -2.76 -5.18
N GLU A 32 -5.89 -2.91 -5.67
CA GLU A 32 -5.18 -4.17 -5.79
C GLU A 32 -4.28 -4.34 -4.56
N GLU A 33 -4.62 -5.31 -3.71
CA GLU A 33 -3.81 -5.65 -2.54
C GLU A 33 -2.64 -6.56 -2.93
N ILE A 34 -1.43 -6.17 -2.54
CA ILE A 34 -0.22 -6.98 -2.65
C ILE A 34 0.31 -7.26 -1.25
N ASP A 35 0.07 -8.49 -0.79
CA ASP A 35 0.62 -8.99 0.46
C ASP A 35 2.12 -9.30 0.29
N LEU A 36 2.97 -8.52 0.97
CA LEU A 36 4.43 -8.66 0.93
C LEU A 36 4.95 -9.88 1.71
N ALA A 37 4.16 -10.48 2.60
CA ALA A 37 4.52 -11.74 3.23
C ALA A 37 4.34 -12.92 2.27
N LEU A 38 3.38 -12.82 1.35
CA LEU A 38 3.17 -13.81 0.29
C LEU A 38 4.04 -13.55 -0.95
N ASN A 39 4.37 -12.27 -1.22
CA ASN A 39 5.15 -11.83 -2.38
C ASN A 39 6.40 -11.05 -1.92
N PRO A 40 7.38 -11.71 -1.28
CA PRO A 40 8.55 -11.05 -0.74
C PRO A 40 9.42 -10.35 -1.79
N GLU A 41 9.33 -10.73 -3.06
CA GLU A 41 9.98 -10.04 -4.19
C GLU A 41 9.49 -8.61 -4.38
N MET A 42 8.26 -8.30 -3.96
CA MET A 42 7.68 -6.96 -4.10
C MET A 42 8.27 -5.96 -3.09
N TRP A 43 9.05 -6.42 -2.11
CA TRP A 43 9.84 -5.51 -1.25
C TRP A 43 10.82 -4.66 -2.03
N GLU A 44 11.40 -5.18 -3.12
CA GLU A 44 12.25 -4.38 -4.00
C GLU A 44 11.45 -3.19 -4.58
N LYS A 45 10.18 -3.43 -4.92
CA LYS A 45 9.31 -2.37 -5.41
C LYS A 45 8.99 -1.34 -4.33
N VAL A 46 8.72 -1.78 -3.11
CA VAL A 46 8.46 -0.89 -1.98
C VAL A 46 9.69 -0.02 -1.68
N GLU A 47 10.88 -0.62 -1.64
CA GLU A 47 12.14 0.12 -1.47
C GLU A 47 12.34 1.16 -2.58
N GLU A 48 12.08 0.83 -3.85
CA GLU A 48 12.16 1.80 -4.95
C GLU A 48 11.21 3.00 -4.74
N LEU A 49 10.01 2.75 -4.22
CA LEU A 49 8.96 3.75 -4.03
C LEU A 49 9.21 4.65 -2.81
N THR A 50 9.82 4.11 -1.75
CA THR A 50 10.07 4.80 -0.47
C THR A 50 11.48 5.38 -0.38
N GLY A 51 12.36 5.09 -1.34
CA GLY A 51 13.75 5.57 -1.34
C GLY A 51 14.71 4.67 -0.55
N GLY A 52 14.39 3.38 -0.43
CA GLY A 52 15.21 2.34 0.19
C GLY A 52 14.64 1.79 1.49
N GLU A 53 13.42 2.18 1.88
CA GLU A 53 12.82 1.79 3.14
C GLU A 53 11.80 0.65 2.98
N ARG A 54 11.94 -0.38 3.81
CA ARG A 54 10.97 -1.48 3.92
C ARG A 54 9.89 -1.13 4.92
N ILE A 55 8.91 -0.36 4.48
CA ILE A 55 7.80 0.11 5.30
C ILE A 55 6.46 -0.26 4.68
N THR A 56 5.45 -0.43 5.53
CA THR A 56 4.08 -0.74 5.12
C THR A 56 3.09 -0.04 6.05
N PRO A 57 1.89 0.31 5.57
CA PRO A 57 1.40 0.12 4.20
C PRO A 57 1.98 1.14 3.21
N VAL A 58 2.04 0.79 1.92
CA VAL A 58 2.39 1.74 0.84
C VAL A 58 1.30 1.70 -0.22
N MET A 59 0.74 2.85 -0.56
CA MET A 59 -0.30 2.99 -1.56
C MET A 59 0.23 3.75 -2.77
N VAL A 60 -0.09 3.26 -3.98
CA VAL A 60 0.33 3.87 -5.24
C VAL A 60 -0.90 4.17 -6.09
N THR A 61 -1.03 5.43 -6.50
CA THR A 61 -2.21 5.94 -7.20
C THR A 61 -1.78 6.86 -8.34
N ALA A 62 -1.97 6.48 -9.59
CA ALA A 62 -1.71 7.32 -10.78
C ALA A 62 -0.32 8.03 -10.81
N GLY A 63 0.70 7.43 -10.16
CA GLY A 63 2.04 8.03 -10.05
C GLY A 63 2.30 8.85 -8.79
N ASN A 64 1.31 8.96 -7.89
CA ASN A 64 1.54 9.37 -6.50
C ASN A 64 1.83 8.13 -5.65
N VAL A 65 2.80 8.28 -4.74
CA VAL A 65 3.16 7.26 -3.76
C VAL A 65 2.83 7.84 -2.39
N GLU A 66 1.95 7.17 -1.66
CA GLU A 66 1.65 7.45 -0.27
C GLU A 66 2.25 6.34 0.60
N VAL A 67 2.97 6.76 1.63
CA VAL A 67 3.73 5.89 2.49
C VAL A 67 3.17 5.98 3.90
N GLY A 68 2.81 4.83 4.47
CA GLY A 68 2.19 4.71 5.78
C GLY A 68 0.72 5.12 5.80
N PHE A 69 0.10 4.99 6.98
CA PHE A 69 -1.24 5.50 7.24
C PHE A 69 -1.10 6.90 7.86
N HIS A 70 -1.55 7.94 7.16
CA HIS A 70 -1.36 9.35 7.54
C HIS A 70 0.11 9.82 7.67
N GLY A 71 1.06 9.20 6.97
CA GLY A 71 2.48 9.57 7.02
C GLY A 71 3.24 9.05 8.24
N VAL A 72 2.69 8.03 8.91
CA VAL A 72 3.37 7.27 9.96
C VAL A 72 3.49 5.82 9.48
N GLY A 73 4.73 5.36 9.35
CA GLY A 73 5.13 3.99 8.98
C GLY A 73 6.26 3.52 9.88
#